data_AF-A0A645JLS6-F1
#
_entry.id   AF-A0A645JLS6-F1
#
_cell.length_a   1.000
_cell.length_b   1.000
_cell.length_c   1.000
_cell.angle_alpha   90.00
_cell.angle_beta   90.00
_cell.angle_gamma   90.00
#
_symmetry.space_group_name_H-M   'P 1'
#
loop_
_entity.id
_entity.type
_entity.pdbx_description
1 polymer ?
#
loop_
_entity_poly.entity_id
_entity_poly.type
_entity_poly.pdbx_seq_one_letter_code
_entity_poly.pdbx_strand_id
1 'polypeptide(L)'
;MRDTFLVPLSFFRDNPPLLYAYDLVPSPVDDFPYQRVGYQKPYTLRGGRVVVPIYEAYQGYVVWGMTARIVHWLIRELEQPPLPGEGEARR
;
A
#
# COMPACT_ATOMS: atom_id res chain seq x y z
N MET A 1 -5.90 26.37 -2.76
CA MET A 1 -6.95 25.74 -1.94
C MET A 1 -6.57 24.29 -1.72
N ARG A 2 -6.80 23.74 -0.52
CA ARG A 2 -6.75 22.29 -0.28
C ARG A 2 -8.20 21.83 -0.21
N ASP A 3 -8.63 21.04 -1.18
CA ASP A 3 -9.94 20.40 -1.14
C ASP A 3 -9.86 19.13 -0.30
N THR A 4 -10.83 18.96 0.59
CA THR A 4 -10.98 17.79 1.45
C THR A 4 -12.29 17.12 1.10
N PHE A 5 -12.27 15.79 0.97
CA PHE A 5 -13.45 14.96 0.73
C PHE A 5 -13.40 13.72 1.62
N LEU A 6 -14.56 13.10 1.82
CA LEU A 6 -14.72 11.89 2.60
C LEU A 6 -15.25 10.77 1.70
N VAL A 7 -14.74 9.56 1.88
CA VAL A 7 -15.17 8.37 1.14
C VAL A 7 -15.65 7.33 2.16
N PRO A 8 -16.87 6.80 2.02
CA PRO A 8 -17.36 5.73 2.89
C PRO A 8 -16.46 4.50 2.80
N LEU A 9 -16.18 3.86 3.93
CA LEU A 9 -15.34 2.66 3.93
C LEU A 9 -15.96 1.52 3.09
N SER A 10 -17.29 1.43 3.05
CA SER A 10 -18.03 0.46 2.21
C SER A 10 -17.69 0.60 0.73
N PHE A 11 -17.45 1.81 0.23
CA PHE A 11 -17.09 2.02 -1.17
C PHE A 11 -15.83 1.22 -1.55
N PHE A 12 -14.80 1.24 -0.71
CA PHE A 12 -13.54 0.54 -0.99
C PHE A 12 -13.64 -0.99 -0.92
N ARG A 13 -14.64 -1.50 -0.19
CA ARG A 13 -14.97 -2.91 -0.12
C ARG A 13 -15.78 -3.36 -1.34
N ASP A 14 -16.77 -2.56 -1.71
CA ASP A 14 -17.70 -2.90 -2.79
C ASP A 14 -17.09 -2.63 -4.18
N ASN A 15 -16.03 -1.83 -4.26
CA ASN A 15 -15.36 -1.43 -5.50
C ASN A 15 -13.87 -1.79 -5.40
N PRO A 16 -13.44 -2.98 -5.86
CA PRO A 16 -12.03 -3.35 -5.83
C PRO A 16 -11.19 -2.40 -6.71
N PRO A 17 -9.95 -2.06 -6.29
CA PRO A 17 -9.11 -1.15 -7.06
C PRO A 17 -8.56 -1.81 -8.32
N LEU A 18 -8.25 -1.00 -9.33
CA LEU A 18 -7.35 -1.41 -10.39
C LEU A 18 -5.94 -1.58 -9.81
N LEU A 19 -5.29 -2.69 -10.13
CA LEU A 19 -3.95 -3.01 -9.66
C LEU A 19 -2.94 -2.90 -10.80
N TYR A 20 -2.12 -1.86 -10.78
CA TYR A 20 -1.04 -1.69 -11.73
C TYR A 20 0.28 -2.11 -11.09
N ALA A 21 1.01 -3.01 -11.75
CA ALA A 21 2.33 -3.44 -11.29
C ALA A 21 3.42 -2.87 -12.18
N TYR A 22 4.51 -2.41 -11.56
CA TYR A 22 5.73 -2.04 -12.28
C TYR A 22 6.97 -2.57 -11.55
N ASP A 23 8.05 -2.72 -12.32
CA ASP A 23 9.34 -3.11 -11.79
C ASP A 23 10.09 -1.90 -11.26
N LEU A 24 10.44 -1.95 -9.99
CA LEU A 24 11.34 -1.00 -9.36
C LEU A 24 12.77 -1.52 -9.57
N VAL A 25 13.43 -0.94 -10.58
CA VAL A 25 14.82 -1.23 -10.90
C VAL A 25 15.71 -0.29 -10.08
N PRO A 26 16.51 -0.82 -9.14
CA PRO A 26 17.37 0.01 -8.34
C PRO A 26 18.56 0.46 -9.18
N SER A 27 18.81 1.77 -9.17
CA SER A 27 20.01 2.35 -9.74
C SER A 27 21.07 2.43 -8.64
N PRO A 28 22.30 1.92 -8.85
CA PRO A 28 23.41 2.14 -7.95
C PRO A 28 23.65 3.65 -7.79
N VAL A 29 23.72 4.12 -6.54
CA VAL A 29 23.99 5.52 -6.21
C VAL A 29 25.40 5.56 -5.64
N ASP A 30 26.33 6.19 -6.37
CA ASP A 30 27.76 6.09 -6.06
C ASP A 30 28.13 6.72 -4.72
N ASP A 31 27.46 7.81 -4.36
CA ASP A 31 27.60 8.60 -3.14
C ASP A 31 26.75 8.08 -1.97
N PHE A 32 26.03 6.97 -2.14
CA PHE A 32 25.32 6.34 -1.04
C PHE A 32 26.31 5.82 0.02
N PRO A 33 26.14 6.17 1.31
CA PRO A 33 27.13 5.85 2.33
C PRO A 33 26.97 4.41 2.85
N TYR A 34 27.25 3.42 2.00
CA TYR A 34 27.09 1.98 2.31
C TYR A 34 27.76 1.59 3.64
N GLN A 35 28.97 2.09 3.89
CA GLN A 35 29.71 1.80 5.14
C GLN A 35 28.98 2.34 6.39
N ARG A 36 28.29 3.48 6.29
CA ARG A 36 27.52 4.04 7.43
C ARG A 36 26.28 3.23 7.76
N VAL A 37 25.71 2.53 6.78
CA VAL A 37 24.54 1.66 6.96
C VAL A 37 24.95 0.18 7.15
N GLY A 38 26.22 -0.10 7.41
CA GLY A 38 26.71 -1.45 7.74
C GLY A 38 26.92 -2.38 6.55
N TYR A 39 27.01 -1.85 5.32
CA TYR A 39 27.21 -2.63 4.11
C TYR A 39 28.55 -2.30 3.42
N GLN A 40 29.19 -3.30 2.81
CA GLN A 40 30.37 -3.13 1.95
C GLN A 40 29.99 -3.28 0.46
N LYS A 41 30.65 -2.53 -0.42
CA LYS A 41 30.49 -2.68 -1.88
C LYS A 41 31.19 -3.99 -2.34
N PRO A 42 30.67 -4.68 -3.38
CA PRO A 42 29.45 -4.36 -4.13
C PRO A 42 28.18 -4.77 -3.37
N TYR A 43 27.25 -3.83 -3.20
CA TYR A 43 25.94 -4.10 -2.62
C TYR A 43 24.90 -4.13 -3.72
N THR A 44 24.35 -5.32 -4.00
CA THR A 44 23.27 -5.47 -4.98
C THR A 44 21.97 -5.01 -4.36
N LEU A 45 21.53 -3.80 -4.73
CA LEU A 45 20.18 -3.35 -4.41
C LEU A 45 19.18 -4.33 -5.03
N ARG A 46 18.28 -4.86 -4.19
CA ARG A 46 17.22 -5.74 -4.69
C ARG A 46 16.18 -4.91 -5.42
N GLY A 47 15.92 -5.28 -6.66
CA GLY A 47 14.71 -4.82 -7.34
C GLY A 47 13.47 -5.33 -6.65
N GLY A 48 12.36 -4.65 -6.87
CA GLY A 48 11.08 -4.98 -6.28
C GLY A 48 9.99 -4.85 -7.31
N ARG A 49 8.91 -5.61 -7.14
CA ARG A 49 7.67 -5.37 -7.87
C ARG A 49 6.78 -4.48 -7.01
N VAL A 50 6.40 -3.33 -7.53
CA VAL A 50 5.50 -2.42 -6.84
C VAL A 50 4.11 -2.55 -7.43
N VAL A 51 3.10 -2.72 -6.58
CA VAL A 51 1.69 -2.68 -6.96
C VAL A 51 1.09 -1.34 -6.51
N VAL A 52 0.40 -0.68 -7.44
CA VAL A 52 -0.30 0.58 -7.23
C VAL A 52 -1.80 0.31 -7.35
N PRO A 53 -2.55 0.32 -6.23
CA PRO A 53 -3.99 0.31 -6.26
C PRO A 53 -4.54 1.68 -6.68
N ILE A 54 -5.56 1.68 -7.53
CA ILE A 54 -6.29 2.86 -7.99
C ILE A 54 -7.78 2.59 -7.84
N TYR A 55 -8.44 3.38 -6.99
CA TYR A 55 -9.89 3.40 -6.89
C TYR A 55 -10.42 4.54 -7.73
N GLU A 56 -11.19 4.21 -8.75
CA GLU A 56 -11.76 5.17 -9.68
C GLU A 56 -13.16 5.62 -9.24
N ALA A 57 -13.57 6.79 -9.73
CA ALA A 57 -14.96 7.21 -9.80
C ALA A 57 -15.72 7.49 -8.48
N TYR A 58 -15.05 7.75 -7.34
CA TYR A 58 -15.79 8.28 -6.18
C TYR A 58 -16.12 9.76 -6.36
N GLN A 59 -17.32 10.09 -6.84
CA GLN A 59 -17.74 11.47 -7.11
C GLN A 59 -16.76 12.26 -8.00
N GLY A 60 -16.11 11.56 -8.93
CA GLY A 60 -15.07 12.15 -9.79
C GLY A 60 -13.68 12.24 -9.16
N TYR A 61 -13.51 11.87 -7.89
CA TYR A 61 -12.21 11.74 -7.25
C TYR A 61 -11.60 10.36 -7.51
N VAL A 62 -10.30 10.36 -7.78
CA VAL A 62 -9.48 9.15 -7.89
C VAL A 62 -8.63 9.02 -6.64
N VAL A 63 -8.73 7.88 -5.95
CA VAL A 63 -7.91 7.56 -4.78
C VAL A 63 -6.80 6.62 -5.23
N TRP A 64 -5.55 7.08 -5.15
CA TRP A 64 -4.38 6.35 -5.64
C TRP A 64 -3.16 6.58 -4.72
N GLY A 65 -2.01 5.99 -5.06
CA GLY A 65 -0.75 6.20 -4.35
C GLY A 65 -0.77 5.63 -2.92
N MET A 66 -0.16 6.34 -1.97
CA MET A 66 -0.02 5.84 -0.60
C MET A 66 -1.37 5.69 0.11
N THR A 67 -2.30 6.63 -0.10
CA THR A 67 -3.64 6.57 0.48
C THR A 67 -4.38 5.32 0.04
N ALA A 68 -4.40 5.03 -1.26
CA ALA A 68 -5.03 3.82 -1.78
C ALA A 68 -4.37 2.55 -1.23
N ARG A 69 -3.05 2.53 -1.03
CA ARG A 69 -2.35 1.38 -0.43
C ARG A 69 -2.76 1.13 1.02
N ILE A 70 -2.85 2.20 1.82
CA ILE A 70 -3.26 2.11 3.22
C ILE A 70 -4.70 1.59 3.31
N VAL A 71 -5.62 2.17 2.52
CA VAL A 71 -7.03 1.78 2.55
C VAL A 71 -7.22 0.36 2.01
N HIS A 72 -6.53 -0.01 0.92
CA HIS A 72 -6.61 -1.35 0.36
C HIS A 72 -6.12 -2.41 1.36
N TRP A 73 -5.03 -2.13 2.08
CA TRP A 73 -4.57 -3.00 3.17
C TRP A 73 -5.60 -3.06 4.31
N LEU A 74 -6.13 -1.91 4.75
CA LEU A 74 -7.12 -1.85 5.83
C LEU A 74 -8.37 -2.69 5.53
N ILE A 75 -8.93 -2.58 4.32
CA ILE A 75 -10.09 -3.39 3.92
C ILE A 75 -9.77 -4.87 4.01
N ARG A 76 -8.60 -5.29 3.52
CA ARG A 76 -8.17 -6.70 3.59
C ARG A 76 -8.02 -7.20 5.02
N GLU A 77 -7.55 -6.38 5.95
CA GLU A 77 -7.47 -6.79 7.36
C GLU A 77 -8.83 -6.86 8.03
N LEU A 78 -9.74 -5.94 7.70
CA LEU A 78 -11.11 -5.94 8.25
C LEU A 78 -11.96 -7.11 7.74
N GLU A 79 -11.60 -7.67 6.58
CA GLU A 79 -12.28 -8.83 5.98
C GLU A 79 -11.70 -10.17 6.42
N GLN A 80 -10.55 -10.17 7.11
CA GLN A 80 -10.02 -11.41 7.67
C GLN A 80 -10.91 -11.90 8.81
N PRO A 81 -11.17 -13.22 8.88
CA PRO A 81 -11.85 -13.79 10.04
C PRO A 81 -11.02 -13.51 11.30
N PRO A 82 -11.68 -13.29 12.46
CA PRO A 82 -10.96 -13.09 13.71
C PRO A 82 -10.05 -14.28 13.99
N LEU A 83 -8.92 -14.01 14.64
CA LEU A 83 -8.01 -15.07 15.06
C LEU A 83 -8.77 -16.10 15.94
N PRO A 84 -8.45 -17.40 15.83
CA PRO A 84 -9.07 -18.41 16.68
C PRO A 84 -8.93 -18.02 18.15
N GLY A 85 -10.06 -17.86 18.86
CA GLY A 85 -10.12 -17.55 20.30
C GLY A 85 -10.60 -16.13 20.67
N GLU A 86 -10.75 -15.20 19.73
CA GLU A 86 -11.19 -13.83 20.06
C GLU A 86 -12.73 -13.65 20.07
N GLY A 87 -13.48 -14.62 19.55
CA GLY A 87 -14.95 -14.57 19.46
C GLY A 87 -15.71 -15.13 20.67
N GLU A 88 -15.02 -15.80 21.61
CA GLU A 88 -15.67 -16.47 22.76
C GLU A 88 -15.80 -15.56 24.00
N ALA A 89 -15.07 -14.44 24.05
CA ALA A 89 -15.05 -13.55 25.22
C ALA A 89 -16.21 -12.54 25.29
N ARG A 90 -17.23 -12.64 24.42
CA ARG A 90 -18.36 -11.68 24.35
C ARG A 90 -19.75 -12.32 24.42
N ARG A 91 -19.89 -13.49 25.05
CA ARG A 91 -21.20 -14.04 25.43
C ARG A 91 -21.42 -13.99 26.93
#